data_AF-A0A933D7M4-F1
#
_entry.id   AF-A0A933D7M4-F1
#
_cell.length_a   1.000
_cell.length_b   1.000
_cell.length_c   1.000
_cell.angle_alpha   90.00
_cell.angle_beta   90.00
_cell.angle_gamma   90.00
#
_symmetry.space_group_name_H-M   'P 1'
#
loop_
_entity.id
_entity.type
_entity.pdbx_description
1 polymer ?
#
loop_
_entity_poly.entity_id
_entity_poly.type
_entity_poly.pdbx_seq_one_letter_code
_entity_poly.pdbx_strand_id
1 'polypeptide(L)'
;MKCSEIQYDLPDFLLGKLSEEQQASIREHLVTCERCRSEAEQLKGVFSELHAHQPWAPPSTYWSTLLPKIHQRIEEKSSPALPEWITRLAMPLSAAIVAVVVLISLNPFETGTQSHELQTILQQLQPEEIGKVIEMQEASGISEFSSLLEESLTNGNGSLAELVTDETQLYSIPDVDIESVARELDEEEISDLVARLEQRKMIN
;
A
#
# COMPACT_ATOMS: atom_id res chain seq x y z
N MET A 1 19.88 1.16 31.20
CA MET A 1 19.79 1.61 29.79
C MET A 1 21.18 1.83 29.22
N LYS A 2 21.34 1.61 27.92
CA LYS A 2 22.61 1.90 27.23
C LYS A 2 22.62 3.38 26.82
N CYS A 3 23.81 3.98 26.78
CA CYS A 3 23.92 5.39 26.42
C CYS A 3 23.49 5.67 24.97
N SER A 4 23.58 4.69 24.08
CA SER A 4 23.14 4.79 22.69
C SER A 4 21.62 4.92 22.57
N GLU A 5 20.85 4.25 23.42
CA GLU A 5 19.38 4.30 23.42
C GLU A 5 18.92 5.68 23.88
N ILE A 6 19.48 6.17 24.98
CA ILE A 6 19.12 7.46 25.58
C ILE A 6 19.41 8.63 24.66
N GLN A 7 20.46 8.54 23.83
CA GLN A 7 20.77 9.61 22.88
C GLN A 7 19.65 9.90 21.88
N TYR A 8 18.94 8.86 21.43
CA TYR A 8 17.79 9.04 20.53
C TYR A 8 16.57 9.60 21.26
N ASP A 9 16.40 9.25 22.53
CA ASP A 9 15.26 9.66 23.34
C ASP A 9 15.45 11.03 24.03
N LEU A 10 16.66 11.58 24.06
CA LEU A 10 16.98 12.86 24.71
C LEU A 10 16.13 14.05 24.21
N PRO A 11 15.91 14.24 22.89
CA PRO A 11 15.04 15.30 22.39
C PRO A 11 13.60 15.18 22.91
N ASP A 12 13.03 13.97 22.87
CA ASP A 12 11.65 13.73 23.33
C ASP A 12 11.53 13.83 24.84
N PHE A 13 12.57 13.44 25.58
CA PHE A 13 12.69 13.67 27.02
C PHE A 13 12.63 15.17 27.36
N LEU A 14 13.40 16.00 26.64
CA LEU A 14 13.43 17.45 26.85
C LEU A 14 12.10 18.13 26.47
N LEU A 15 11.39 17.59 25.48
CA LEU A 15 10.06 18.04 25.08
C LEU A 15 8.92 17.46 25.93
N GLY A 16 9.22 16.55 26.86
CA GLY A 16 8.21 15.92 27.73
C GLY A 16 7.26 14.96 27.01
N LYS A 17 7.68 14.39 25.87
CA LYS A 17 6.85 13.50 25.02
C LYS A 17 6.92 12.02 25.40
N LEU A 18 7.88 11.64 26.24
CA LEU A 18 8.06 10.26 26.69
C LEU A 18 7.13 9.89 27.85
N SER A 19 6.86 8.59 28.02
CA SER A 19 6.08 8.07 29.16
C SER A 19 6.77 8.34 30.50
N GLU A 20 6.01 8.33 31.60
CA GLU A 20 6.58 8.57 32.94
C GLU A 20 7.68 7.57 33.30
N GLU A 21 7.51 6.30 32.91
CA GLU A 21 8.51 5.23 33.13
C GLU A 21 9.81 5.50 32.37
N GLN A 22 9.71 5.89 31.10
CA GLN A 22 10.87 6.23 30.26
C GLN A 22 11.59 7.48 30.79
N GLN A 23 10.83 8.51 31.19
CA GLN A 23 11.41 9.72 31.78
C GLN A 23 12.14 9.42 33.09
N ALA A 24 11.60 8.53 33.92
CA ALA A 24 12.27 8.12 35.17
C ALA A 24 13.59 7.40 34.89
N SER A 25 13.60 6.46 33.93
CA SER A 25 14.81 5.72 33.56
C SER A 25 15.90 6.62 32.97
N ILE A 26 15.53 7.59 32.12
CA ILE A 26 16.46 8.57 31.57
C ILE A 26 17.01 9.48 32.69
N ARG A 27 16.15 9.96 33.61
CA ARG A 27 16.60 10.76 34.76
C ARG A 27 17.64 10.03 35.61
N GLU A 28 17.42 8.75 35.90
CA GLU A 28 18.36 7.92 36.63
C GLU A 28 19.71 7.80 35.89
N HIS A 29 19.68 7.64 34.57
CA HIS A 29 20.89 7.58 33.77
C HIS A 29 21.65 8.92 33.73
N LEU A 30 20.96 10.05 33.63
CA LEU A 30 21.60 11.38 33.62
C LEU A 30 22.33 11.69 34.93
N VAL A 31 21.89 11.11 36.05
CA VAL A 31 22.59 11.21 37.35
C VAL A 31 23.92 10.47 37.33
N THR A 32 24.02 9.35 36.62
CA THR A 32 25.20 8.48 36.62
C THR A 32 26.17 8.73 35.44
N CYS A 33 25.66 9.22 34.31
CA CYS A 33 26.42 9.39 33.08
C CYS A 33 26.66 10.87 32.77
N GLU A 34 27.90 11.34 32.98
CA GLU A 34 28.31 12.73 32.68
C GLU A 34 28.20 13.09 31.19
N ARG A 35 28.52 12.13 30.31
CA ARG A 35 28.46 12.32 28.85
C ARG A 35 27.04 12.63 28.38
N CYS A 36 26.07 11.80 28.76
CA CYS A 36 24.67 12.01 28.39
C CYS A 36 24.08 13.26 29.04
N ARG A 37 24.56 13.65 30.23
CA ARG A 37 24.19 14.91 30.88
C ARG A 37 24.65 16.13 30.08
N SER A 38 25.91 16.14 29.64
CA SER A 38 26.45 17.21 28.80
C SER A 38 25.70 17.34 27.48
N GLU A 39 25.37 16.22 26.84
CA GLU A 39 24.56 16.20 25.61
C GLU A 39 23.14 16.75 25.84
N ALA A 40 22.49 16.36 26.94
CA ALA A 40 21.17 16.88 27.31
C ALA A 40 21.19 18.40 27.55
N GLU A 41 22.26 18.92 28.15
CA GLU A 41 22.42 20.34 28.45
C GLU A 41 22.68 21.16 27.18
N GLN A 42 23.46 20.63 26.24
CA GLN A 42 23.65 21.22 24.91
C GLN A 42 22.33 21.27 24.13
N LEU A 43 21.58 20.16 24.07
CA LEU A 43 20.28 20.11 23.41
C LEU A 43 19.27 21.07 24.05
N LYS A 44 19.28 21.16 25.38
CA LYS A 44 18.44 22.12 26.11
C LYS A 44 18.75 23.57 25.72
N GLY A 45 20.04 23.90 25.53
CA GLY A 45 20.47 25.19 25.00
C GLY A 45 19.85 25.47 23.63
N VAL A 46 19.98 24.54 22.69
CA VAL A 46 19.40 24.67 21.33
C VAL A 46 17.89 24.85 21.38
N PHE A 47 17.17 24.05 22.17
CA PHE A 47 15.72 24.20 22.30
C PHE A 47 15.31 25.53 22.94
N SER A 48 16.10 26.04 23.89
CA SER A 48 15.84 27.34 24.52
C SER A 48 16.01 28.49 23.54
N GLU A 49 17.02 28.44 22.66
CA GLU A 49 17.21 29.42 21.59
C GLU A 49 16.08 29.32 20.57
N LEU A 50 15.70 28.09 20.17
CA LEU A 50 14.60 27.86 19.24
C LEU A 50 13.26 28.38 19.79
N HIS A 51 13.00 28.21 21.09
CA HIS A 51 11.80 28.74 21.75
C HIS A 51 11.83 30.26 21.96
N ALA A 52 13.02 30.86 22.10
CA ALA A 52 13.16 32.31 22.19
C ALA A 52 12.77 33.01 20.88
N HIS A 53 12.91 32.32 19.75
CA HIS A 53 12.40 32.79 18.48
C HIS A 53 10.88 32.63 18.41
N GLN A 54 10.18 33.75 18.23
CA GLN A 54 8.74 33.72 18.00
C GLN A 54 8.46 32.82 16.79
N PRO A 55 7.67 31.75 16.94
CA PRO A 55 7.37 30.86 15.82
C PRO A 55 6.74 31.71 14.72
N TRP A 56 7.36 31.69 13.55
CA TRP A 56 6.84 32.39 12.40
C TRP A 56 5.48 31.77 12.06
N ALA A 57 4.42 32.55 12.22
CA ALA A 57 3.09 32.17 11.79
C ALA A 57 2.78 32.87 10.46
N PRO A 58 2.38 32.13 9.41
CA PRO A 58 1.96 32.76 8.17
C PRO A 58 0.70 33.61 8.41
N PRO A 59 0.47 34.66 7.61
CA PRO A 59 -0.76 35.44 7.70
C PRO A 59 -1.98 34.56 7.38
N SER A 60 -3.15 34.90 7.93
CA SER A 60 -4.39 34.13 7.72
C SER A 60 -4.77 33.95 6.24
N THR A 61 -4.36 34.89 5.39
CA THR A 61 -4.57 34.85 3.94
C THR A 61 -3.78 33.73 3.25
N TYR A 62 -2.67 33.27 3.84
CA TYR A 62 -1.86 32.17 3.32
C TYR A 62 -2.70 30.90 3.17
N TRP A 63 -3.42 30.51 4.22
CA TRP A 63 -4.24 29.29 4.24
C TRP A 63 -5.42 29.35 3.26
N SER A 64 -6.04 30.53 3.12
CA SER A 64 -7.12 30.74 2.15
C SER A 64 -6.65 30.61 0.69
N THR A 65 -5.38 30.87 0.41
CA THR A 65 -4.79 30.77 -0.93
C THR A 65 -4.17 29.40 -1.20
N LEU A 66 -3.66 28.75 -0.16
CA LEU A 66 -2.98 27.46 -0.26
C LEU A 66 -3.94 26.33 -0.64
N LEU A 67 -5.09 26.24 0.04
CA LEU A 67 -6.06 25.16 -0.18
C LEU A 67 -6.58 25.10 -1.64
N PRO A 68 -6.99 26.21 -2.27
CA PRO A 68 -7.37 26.21 -3.69
C PRO A 68 -6.23 25.74 -4.60
N LYS A 69 -5.00 26.16 -4.35
CA LYS A 69 -3.83 25.76 -5.16
C LYS A 69 -3.51 24.28 -5.03
N ILE A 70 -3.69 23.70 -3.83
CA ILE A 70 -3.53 22.27 -3.61
C ILE A 70 -4.60 21.50 -4.39
N HIS A 71 -5.88 21.88 -4.27
CA HIS A 71 -6.96 21.24 -5.03
C HIS A 71 -6.73 21.34 -6.54
N GLN A 72 -6.34 22.51 -7.05
CA GLN A 72 -6.04 22.69 -8.46
C GLN A 72 -4.92 21.73 -8.94
N ARG A 73 -3.82 21.60 -8.19
CA ARG A 73 -2.75 20.67 -8.54
C ARG A 73 -3.15 19.20 -8.47
N ILE A 74 -4.00 18.85 -7.51
CA ILE A 74 -4.53 17.49 -7.40
C ILE A 74 -5.43 17.21 -8.59
N GLU A 75 -6.33 18.12 -8.95
CA GLU A 75 -7.21 17.99 -10.12
C GLU A 75 -6.39 17.86 -11.41
N GLU A 76 -5.43 18.76 -11.64
CA GLU A 76 -4.52 18.73 -12.80
C GLU A 76 -3.74 17.41 -12.93
N LYS A 77 -3.32 16.81 -11.80
CA LYS A 77 -2.64 15.50 -11.81
C LYS A 77 -3.61 14.31 -11.88
N SER A 78 -4.81 14.45 -11.34
CA SER A 78 -5.81 13.39 -11.23
C SER A 78 -6.66 13.18 -12.48
N SER A 79 -6.66 14.14 -13.40
CA SER A 79 -7.17 13.92 -14.74
C SER A 79 -6.03 13.40 -15.62
N PRO A 80 -5.83 12.07 -15.78
CA PRO A 80 -5.11 11.60 -16.94
C PRO A 80 -5.91 12.15 -18.12
N ALA A 81 -5.33 13.10 -18.84
CA ALA A 81 -5.92 13.61 -20.06
C ALA A 81 -5.98 12.43 -21.03
N LEU A 82 -7.10 11.69 -21.02
CA LEU A 82 -7.32 10.61 -21.96
C LEU A 82 -7.26 11.25 -23.34
N PRO A 83 -6.41 10.76 -24.25
CA PRO A 83 -6.33 11.30 -25.60
C PRO A 83 -7.72 11.42 -26.22
N GLU A 84 -8.00 12.53 -26.92
CA GLU A 84 -9.34 12.80 -27.49
C GLU A 84 -9.90 11.63 -28.32
N TRP A 85 -9.03 10.83 -28.96
CA TRP A 85 -9.43 9.66 -29.74
C TRP A 85 -10.14 8.58 -28.91
N ILE A 86 -9.77 8.40 -27.63
CA ILE A 86 -10.38 7.40 -26.73
C ILE A 86 -11.83 7.82 -26.42
N THR A 87 -12.07 9.10 -26.12
CA THR A 87 -13.43 9.60 -25.84
C THR A 87 -14.34 9.49 -27.07
N ARG A 88 -13.79 9.68 -28.29
CA ARG A 88 -14.53 9.49 -29.54
C ARG A 88 -14.86 8.02 -29.85
N LEU A 89 -14.04 7.07 -29.39
CA LEU A 89 -14.32 5.62 -29.54
C LEU A 89 -15.18 5.05 -28.40
N ALA A 90 -15.09 5.60 -27.18
CA ALA A 90 -15.82 5.10 -26.02
C ALA A 90 -17.35 5.26 -26.16
N MET A 91 -17.79 6.35 -26.79
CA MET A 91 -19.23 6.62 -26.97
C MET A 91 -19.93 5.53 -27.84
N PRO A 92 -19.47 5.18 -29.06
CA PRO A 92 -20.10 4.11 -29.84
C PRO A 92 -19.91 2.72 -29.22
N LEU A 93 -18.79 2.46 -28.54
CA LEU A 93 -18.53 1.16 -27.90
C LEU A 93 -19.52 0.89 -26.75
N SER A 94 -19.82 1.90 -25.92
CA SER A 94 -20.79 1.76 -24.84
C SER A 94 -22.20 1.42 -25.35
N ALA A 95 -22.64 2.08 -26.44
CA ALA A 95 -23.91 1.79 -27.08
C ALA A 95 -23.96 0.37 -27.67
N ALA A 96 -22.86 -0.10 -28.26
CA ALA A 96 -22.76 -1.47 -28.79
C ALA A 96 -22.84 -2.51 -27.67
N ILE A 97 -22.14 -2.31 -26.55
CA ILE A 97 -22.19 -3.22 -25.40
C ILE A 97 -23.62 -3.29 -24.83
N VAL A 98 -24.27 -2.15 -24.63
CA VAL A 98 -25.66 -2.11 -24.16
C VAL A 98 -26.58 -2.82 -25.16
N ALA A 99 -26.42 -2.60 -26.46
CA ALA A 99 -27.20 -3.28 -27.49
C ALA A 99 -26.98 -4.81 -27.48
N VAL A 100 -25.75 -5.27 -27.28
CA VAL A 100 -25.41 -6.70 -27.16
C VAL A 100 -26.04 -7.30 -25.89
N VAL A 101 -25.95 -6.63 -24.74
CA VAL A 101 -26.58 -7.10 -23.48
C VAL A 101 -28.10 -7.17 -23.63
N VAL A 102 -28.71 -6.19 -24.29
CA VAL A 102 -30.15 -6.19 -24.59
C VAL A 102 -30.50 -7.33 -25.55
N LEU A 103 -29.71 -7.55 -26.61
CA LEU A 103 -29.91 -8.67 -27.54
C LEU A 103 -29.80 -10.04 -26.85
N ILE A 104 -28.81 -10.23 -25.97
CA ILE A 104 -28.65 -11.47 -25.17
C ILE A 104 -29.80 -11.65 -24.18
N SER A 105 -30.34 -10.56 -23.62
CA SER A 105 -31.47 -10.63 -22.69
C SER A 105 -32.79 -10.95 -23.40
N LEU A 106 -32.95 -10.50 -24.64
CA LEU A 106 -34.15 -10.74 -25.45
C LEU A 106 -34.14 -12.10 -26.15
N ASN A 107 -32.95 -12.60 -26.48
CA ASN A 107 -32.75 -13.95 -26.96
C ASN A 107 -31.97 -14.68 -25.86
N PRO A 108 -32.66 -15.28 -24.86
CA PRO A 108 -32.00 -16.29 -24.04
C PRO A 108 -31.57 -17.37 -25.01
N PHE A 109 -30.33 -17.26 -25.47
CA PHE A 109 -29.69 -18.29 -26.26
C PHE A 109 -29.82 -19.51 -25.38
N GLU A 110 -30.64 -20.47 -25.79
CA GLU A 110 -30.66 -21.77 -25.17
C GLU A 110 -29.23 -22.28 -25.32
N THR A 111 -28.40 -22.06 -24.29
CA THR A 111 -27.11 -22.73 -24.11
C THR A 111 -27.43 -24.19 -23.79
N GLY A 112 -28.16 -24.84 -24.70
CA GLY A 112 -28.30 -26.26 -24.78
C GLY A 112 -27.01 -26.81 -25.35
N THR A 113 -26.48 -27.83 -24.67
CA THR A 113 -25.55 -28.82 -25.23
C THR A 113 -24.06 -28.44 -25.29
N GLN A 114 -23.43 -28.21 -24.14
CA GLN A 114 -22.02 -28.66 -23.94
C GLN A 114 -21.77 -29.35 -22.58
N SER A 115 -22.79 -29.53 -21.74
CA SER A 115 -22.64 -30.27 -20.47
C SER A 115 -22.59 -31.80 -20.65
N HIS A 116 -23.05 -32.34 -21.80
CA HIS A 116 -23.09 -33.79 -22.02
C HIS A 116 -21.73 -34.38 -22.44
N GLU A 117 -20.86 -33.59 -23.07
CA GLU A 117 -19.49 -33.98 -23.41
C GLU A 117 -18.57 -33.96 -22.17
N LEU A 118 -18.73 -32.96 -21.30
CA LEU A 118 -18.00 -32.92 -20.04
C LEU A 118 -18.38 -34.06 -19.10
N GLN A 119 -19.65 -34.47 -19.06
CA GLN A 119 -20.08 -35.63 -18.25
C GLN A 119 -19.56 -36.96 -18.78
N THR A 120 -19.41 -37.11 -20.10
CA THR A 120 -18.82 -38.33 -20.67
C THR A 120 -17.31 -38.38 -20.47
N ILE A 121 -16.62 -37.25 -20.52
CA ILE A 121 -15.20 -37.15 -20.16
C ILE A 121 -14.99 -37.42 -18.66
N LEU A 122 -15.86 -36.89 -17.78
CA LEU A 122 -15.82 -37.15 -16.33
C LEU A 122 -16.14 -38.60 -15.97
N GLN A 123 -16.96 -39.32 -16.75
CA GLN A 123 -17.23 -40.74 -16.53
C GLN A 123 -16.14 -41.69 -17.07
N GLN A 124 -15.28 -41.23 -17.99
CA GLN A 124 -14.16 -42.02 -18.50
C GLN A 124 -12.89 -41.88 -17.67
N LEU A 125 -12.81 -40.88 -16.80
CA LEU A 125 -11.74 -40.76 -15.82
C LEU A 125 -11.91 -41.84 -14.74
N GLN A 126 -11.00 -42.81 -14.73
CA GLN A 126 -10.96 -43.80 -13.65
C GLN A 126 -10.66 -43.09 -12.32
N PRO A 127 -11.29 -43.50 -11.20
CA PRO A 127 -11.10 -42.87 -9.89
C PRO A 127 -9.62 -42.88 -9.42
N GLU A 128 -8.79 -43.70 -10.06
CA GLU A 128 -7.35 -43.82 -9.81
C GLU A 128 -6.53 -42.64 -10.37
N GLU A 129 -7.02 -41.94 -11.40
CA GLU A 129 -6.32 -40.77 -11.99
C GLU A 129 -6.70 -39.45 -11.29
N ILE A 130 -7.91 -39.36 -10.72
CA ILE A 130 -8.37 -38.19 -9.96
C ILE A 130 -7.51 -37.98 -8.71
N GLY A 131 -7.10 -39.08 -8.04
CA GLY A 131 -6.19 -39.01 -6.90
C GLY A 131 -4.84 -38.39 -7.24
N LYS A 132 -4.34 -38.64 -8.46
CA LYS A 132 -3.03 -38.15 -8.90
C LYS A 132 -3.03 -36.66 -9.22
N VAL A 133 -4.15 -36.11 -9.69
CA VAL A 133 -4.31 -34.67 -9.94
C VAL A 133 -4.47 -33.90 -8.62
N ILE A 134 -5.15 -34.50 -7.63
CA ILE A 134 -5.25 -33.92 -6.28
C ILE A 134 -3.86 -33.90 -5.59
N GLU A 135 -3.09 -34.98 -5.68
CA GLU A 135 -1.71 -35.03 -5.18
C GLU A 135 -0.79 -34.01 -5.88
N MET A 136 -0.97 -33.82 -7.20
CA MET A 136 -0.18 -32.84 -7.97
C MET A 136 -0.59 -31.39 -7.67
N GLN A 137 -1.84 -31.17 -7.25
CA GLN A 137 -2.34 -29.85 -6.83
C GLN A 137 -1.91 -29.50 -5.40
N GLU A 138 -1.82 -30.48 -4.49
CA GLU A 138 -1.21 -30.29 -3.17
C GLU A 138 0.29 -29.94 -3.27
N ALA A 139 1.00 -30.47 -4.27
CA ALA A 139 2.38 -30.10 -4.54
C ALA A 139 2.56 -28.68 -5.13
N SER A 140 1.47 -28.02 -5.58
CA SER A 140 1.53 -26.71 -6.24
C SER A 140 1.37 -25.50 -5.29
N GLY A 141 1.38 -25.70 -3.97
CA GLY A 141 1.49 -24.59 -2.99
C GLY A 141 0.20 -23.76 -2.77
N ILE A 142 -0.89 -24.07 -3.47
CA ILE A 142 -2.18 -23.36 -3.30
C ILE A 142 -2.86 -23.69 -1.96
N SER A 143 -2.53 -24.85 -1.37
CA SER A 143 -3.09 -25.30 -0.07
C SER A 143 -2.59 -24.49 1.15
N GLU A 144 -1.38 -23.91 1.08
CA GLU A 144 -0.86 -23.04 2.15
C GLU A 144 -1.66 -21.73 2.25
N PHE A 145 -2.18 -21.21 1.13
CA PHE A 145 -2.95 -19.98 1.15
C PHE A 145 -4.37 -20.18 1.72
N SER A 146 -5.00 -21.33 1.44
CA SER A 146 -6.33 -21.64 1.99
C SER A 146 -6.31 -21.87 3.50
N SER A 147 -5.29 -22.55 4.02
CA SER A 147 -5.19 -22.81 5.47
C SER A 147 -4.91 -21.53 6.26
N LEU A 148 -4.09 -20.61 5.73
CA LEU A 148 -3.87 -19.28 6.33
C LEU A 148 -5.13 -18.41 6.34
N LEU A 149 -5.99 -18.53 5.32
CA LEU A 149 -7.26 -17.79 5.26
C LEU A 149 -8.30 -18.36 6.24
N GLU A 150 -8.35 -19.68 6.41
CA GLU A 150 -9.33 -20.35 7.25
C GLU A 150 -9.02 -20.20 8.75
N GLU A 151 -7.74 -20.14 9.13
CA GLU A 151 -7.31 -19.83 10.50
C GLU A 151 -7.60 -18.35 10.88
N SER A 152 -7.53 -17.44 9.91
CA SER A 152 -7.87 -16.02 10.12
C SER A 152 -9.39 -15.79 10.24
N LEU A 153 -10.21 -16.55 9.50
CA LEU A 153 -11.67 -16.42 9.53
C LEU A 153 -12.34 -17.09 10.73
N THR A 154 -11.73 -18.12 11.32
CA THR A 154 -12.34 -18.86 12.44
C THR A 154 -12.04 -18.27 13.82
N ASN A 155 -10.99 -17.45 13.95
CA ASN A 155 -10.57 -16.85 15.22
C ASN A 155 -10.94 -15.37 15.41
N GLY A 156 -11.61 -14.72 14.45
CA GLY A 156 -11.87 -13.28 14.51
C GLY A 156 -13.34 -12.91 14.33
N ASN A 157 -14.01 -12.49 15.41
CA ASN A 157 -15.25 -11.69 15.36
C ASN A 157 -15.00 -10.25 14.82
N GLY A 158 -13.98 -10.05 13.99
CA GLY A 158 -13.62 -8.78 13.39
C GLY A 158 -14.22 -8.68 11.99
N SER A 159 -15.13 -7.74 11.80
CA SER A 159 -15.61 -7.36 10.47
C SER A 159 -14.43 -7.00 9.58
N LEU A 160 -14.35 -7.56 8.37
CA LEU A 160 -13.38 -7.19 7.33
C LEU A 160 -13.33 -5.67 7.07
N ALA A 161 -14.38 -4.93 7.44
CA ALA A 161 -14.41 -3.48 7.34
C ALA A 161 -13.47 -2.76 8.34
N GLU A 162 -13.08 -3.40 9.45
CA GLU A 162 -12.29 -2.78 10.51
C GLU A 162 -10.78 -2.92 10.27
N LEU A 163 -10.35 -4.02 9.61
CA LEU A 163 -8.97 -4.23 9.18
C LEU A 163 -8.55 -3.35 7.99
N VAL A 164 -9.50 -2.87 7.18
CA VAL A 164 -9.23 -1.95 6.07
C VAL A 164 -9.15 -0.49 6.55
N THR A 165 -9.65 -0.18 7.74
CA THR A 165 -9.63 1.19 8.28
C THR A 165 -8.41 1.53 9.13
N ASP A 166 -7.55 0.57 9.46
CA ASP A 166 -6.33 0.79 10.27
C ASP A 166 -5.04 0.82 9.43
N GLU A 167 -5.14 1.26 8.16
CA GLU A 167 -4.01 1.48 7.24
C GLU A 167 -3.43 2.91 7.33
N THR A 168 -3.57 3.60 8.46
CA THR A 168 -3.04 4.97 8.63
C THR A 168 -1.61 5.04 9.19
N GLN A 169 -0.90 3.91 9.26
CA GLN A 169 0.54 3.87 9.56
C GLN A 169 1.39 3.24 8.44
N LEU A 170 0.97 3.33 7.17
CA LEU A 170 1.87 2.99 6.08
C LEU A 170 2.91 4.10 5.87
N TYR A 171 4.15 3.75 6.23
CA TYR A 171 5.42 4.23 5.68
C TYR A 171 5.31 5.49 4.82
N SER A 172 5.80 6.60 5.37
CA SER A 172 6.43 7.63 4.55
C SER A 172 7.57 6.96 3.79
N ILE A 173 7.25 6.45 2.60
CA ILE A 173 8.23 6.14 1.56
C ILE A 173 9.00 7.47 1.44
N PRO A 174 10.31 7.51 1.70
CA PRO A 174 11.08 8.73 1.46
C PRO A 174 10.75 9.18 0.04
N ASP A 175 10.62 10.49 -0.19
CA ASP A 175 10.41 11.06 -1.53
C ASP A 175 11.53 10.55 -2.44
N VAL A 176 11.33 9.37 -3.04
CA VAL A 176 12.20 8.81 -4.05
C VAL A 176 11.83 9.60 -5.28
N ASP A 177 12.70 10.53 -5.64
CA ASP A 177 12.58 11.28 -6.88
C ASP A 177 12.61 10.28 -8.04
N ILE A 178 11.43 9.86 -8.49
CA ILE A 178 11.26 8.91 -9.59
C ILE A 178 11.98 9.44 -10.85
N GLU A 179 12.15 10.77 -10.94
CA GLU A 179 12.84 11.43 -12.04
C GLU A 179 14.38 11.28 -11.96
N SER A 180 14.95 11.09 -10.77
CA SER A 180 16.38 10.77 -10.63
C SER A 180 16.65 9.31 -10.95
N VAL A 181 15.78 8.41 -10.48
CA VAL A 181 15.89 6.96 -10.75
C VAL A 181 15.71 6.69 -12.25
N ALA A 182 14.76 7.37 -12.91
CA ALA A 182 14.54 7.24 -14.35
C ALA A 182 15.69 7.80 -15.21
N ARG A 183 16.56 8.66 -14.65
CA ARG A 183 17.76 9.16 -15.36
C ARG A 183 18.99 8.27 -15.17
N GLU A 184 19.03 7.46 -14.13
CA GLU A 184 20.14 6.53 -13.87
C GLU A 184 19.96 5.17 -14.54
N LEU A 185 18.72 4.77 -14.84
CA LEU A 185 18.44 3.52 -15.56
C LEU A 185 18.83 3.65 -17.03
N ASP A 186 19.69 2.76 -17.49
CA ASP A 186 20.03 2.66 -18.91
C ASP A 186 18.90 2.01 -19.73
N GLU A 187 18.94 2.14 -21.06
CA GLU A 187 17.91 1.57 -21.94
C GLU A 187 17.84 0.03 -21.85
N GLU A 188 18.92 -0.63 -21.44
CA GLU A 188 19.00 -2.10 -21.32
C GLU A 188 18.28 -2.58 -20.05
N GLU A 189 18.47 -1.91 -18.92
CA GLU A 189 17.80 -2.15 -17.65
C GLU A 189 16.30 -1.87 -17.71
N ILE A 190 15.90 -0.84 -18.46
CA ILE A 190 14.48 -0.55 -18.72
C ILE A 190 13.86 -1.69 -19.53
N SER A 191 14.56 -2.21 -20.54
CA SER A 191 14.07 -3.34 -21.33
C SER A 191 13.93 -4.63 -20.50
N ASP A 192 14.87 -4.91 -19.59
CA ASP A 192 14.80 -6.08 -18.70
C ASP A 192 13.61 -5.96 -17.71
N LEU A 193 13.40 -4.77 -17.15
CA LEU A 193 12.27 -4.52 -16.23
C LEU A 193 10.91 -4.69 -16.92
N VAL A 194 10.76 -4.20 -18.16
CA VAL A 194 9.53 -4.37 -18.95
C VAL A 194 9.30 -5.85 -19.25
N ALA A 195 10.33 -6.59 -19.65
CA ALA A 195 10.23 -8.03 -19.93
C ALA A 195 9.78 -8.83 -18.69
N ARG A 196 10.30 -8.50 -17.51
CA ARG A 196 9.89 -9.14 -16.25
C ARG A 196 8.45 -8.82 -15.86
N LEU A 197 7.97 -7.60 -16.13
CA LEU A 197 6.59 -7.21 -15.86
C LEU A 197 5.60 -7.89 -16.81
N GLU A 198 5.94 -8.04 -18.10
CA GLU A 198 5.12 -8.81 -19.04
C GLU A 198 5.05 -10.29 -18.65
N GLN A 199 6.17 -10.87 -18.21
CA GLN A 199 6.20 -12.26 -17.75
C GLN A 199 5.33 -12.47 -16.51
N ARG A 200 5.25 -11.48 -15.61
CA ARG A 200 4.40 -11.54 -14.40
C ARG A 200 2.91 -11.38 -14.72
N LYS A 201 2.56 -10.60 -15.76
CA LYS A 201 1.18 -10.41 -16.21
C LYS A 201 0.58 -11.65 -16.89
N MET A 202 1.41 -12.55 -17.41
CA MET A 202 0.97 -13.82 -18.00
C MET A 202 0.65 -14.91 -16.96
N ILE A 203 0.99 -14.68 -15.68
CA ILE A 203 0.84 -15.67 -14.60
C ILE A 203 -0.44 -15.44 -13.77
N ASN A 204 -1.14 -14.33 -13.98
CA ASN A 204 -2.44 -14.00 -13.37
C ASN A 204 -3.54 -13.92 -14.43
#